data_AF-A0A7W1Q313-F1
#
_entry.id   AF-A0A7W1Q313-F1
#
_cell.length_a   1.000
_cell.length_b   1.000
_cell.length_c   1.000
_cell.angle_alpha   90.00
_cell.angle_beta   90.00
_cell.angle_gamma   90.00
#
_symmetry.space_group_name_H-M   'P 1'
#
loop_
_entity.id
_entity.type
_entity.pdbx_description
1 polymer ?
#
loop_
_entity_poly.entity_id
_entity_poly.type
_entity_poly.pdbx_seq_one_letter_code
_entity_poly.pdbx_strand_id
1 'polypeptide(L)'
;MDADAVCYTASGDLRPTEALADICRILESGKNVVATSIVALTHATPMNETMAAELDAACARGGTSVLFSGIDPGFAIDLFPAALISAAHLVDTVRVREVLNYATYDQAEILFDIMGFGKPLDAEVLLFFPGALSFGWGGV
;
A
#
# COMPACT_ATOMS: atom_id res chain seq x y z
N MET A 1 20.54 16.22 -6.54
CA MET A 1 19.40 17.16 -6.37
C MET A 1 19.20 17.43 -4.89
N ASP A 2 18.79 18.64 -4.55
CA ASP A 2 18.66 19.15 -3.17
C ASP A 2 17.26 18.92 -2.59
N ALA A 3 16.70 17.73 -2.76
CA ALA A 3 15.38 17.39 -2.22
C ALA A 3 15.51 16.84 -0.79
N ASP A 4 14.51 17.07 0.06
CA ASP A 4 14.42 16.49 1.41
C ASP A 4 13.64 15.17 1.44
N ALA A 5 12.72 15.01 0.48
CA ALA A 5 11.88 13.84 0.33
C ALA A 5 11.57 13.56 -1.14
N VAL A 6 11.24 12.30 -1.45
CA VAL A 6 10.76 11.84 -2.74
C VAL A 6 9.33 11.31 -2.59
N CYS A 7 8.42 11.84 -3.40
CA CYS A 7 7.09 11.26 -3.57
C CYS A 7 7.20 10.14 -4.61
N TYR A 8 7.11 8.89 -4.15
CA TYR A 8 7.22 7.71 -4.99
C TYR A 8 5.83 7.21 -5.37
N THR A 9 5.46 7.43 -6.63
CA THR A 9 4.12 7.08 -7.17
C THR A 9 4.20 6.14 -8.39
N ALA A 10 5.35 5.47 -8.59
CA ALA A 10 5.48 4.46 -9.64
C ALA A 10 4.82 3.16 -9.20
N SER A 11 4.09 2.48 -10.09
CA SER A 11 3.39 1.23 -9.74
C SER A 11 4.33 0.19 -9.12
N GLY A 12 3.83 -0.50 -8.11
CA GLY A 12 4.48 -1.62 -7.44
C GLY A 12 3.64 -2.90 -7.47
N ASP A 13 2.46 -2.87 -8.10
CA ASP A 13 1.45 -3.94 -8.00
C ASP A 13 1.95 -5.27 -8.59
N LEU A 14 2.63 -5.20 -9.73
CA LEU A 14 3.21 -6.35 -10.42
C LEU A 14 4.74 -6.43 -10.30
N ARG A 15 5.36 -5.45 -9.64
CA ARG A 15 6.82 -5.34 -9.46
C ARG A 15 7.21 -4.92 -8.03
N PRO A 16 6.69 -5.60 -6.99
CA PRO A 16 6.86 -5.16 -5.61
C PRO A 16 8.32 -5.18 -5.16
N THR A 17 9.11 -6.14 -5.63
CA THR A 17 10.54 -6.25 -5.30
C THR A 17 11.36 -5.13 -5.93
N GLU A 18 11.10 -4.79 -7.19
CA GLU A 18 11.77 -3.70 -7.88
C GLU A 18 11.40 -2.34 -7.28
N ALA A 19 10.11 -2.14 -6.97
CA ALA A 19 9.66 -0.94 -6.30
C ALA A 19 10.26 -0.78 -4.89
N LEU A 20 10.37 -1.88 -4.13
CA LEU A 20 11.04 -1.89 -2.83
C LEU A 20 12.52 -1.52 -2.97
N ALA A 21 13.22 -2.10 -3.94
CA ALA A 21 14.63 -1.80 -4.21
C ALA A 21 14.84 -0.33 -4.61
N ASP A 22 13.96 0.23 -5.44
CA ASP A 22 14.00 1.66 -5.79
C ASP A 22 13.84 2.55 -4.55
N ILE A 23 12.87 2.25 -3.69
CA ILE A 23 12.63 2.99 -2.45
C ILE A 23 13.83 2.88 -1.50
N CYS A 24 14.38 1.68 -1.31
CA CYS A 24 15.57 1.47 -0.47
C CYS A 24 16.78 2.29 -0.97
N ARG A 25 17.04 2.33 -2.27
CA ARG A 25 18.12 3.17 -2.84
C ARG A 25 17.90 4.66 -2.58
N ILE A 26 16.66 5.12 -2.65
CA ILE A 26 16.32 6.53 -2.36
C ILE A 26 16.58 6.83 -0.89
N LEU A 27 16.10 5.97 0.02
CA LEU A 27 16.31 6.10 1.46
C LEU A 27 17.80 6.15 1.80
N GLU A 28 18.58 5.20 1.30
CA GLU A 28 20.03 5.14 1.52
C GLU A 28 20.79 6.35 0.98
N SER A 29 20.24 7.07 -0.01
CA SER A 29 20.82 8.32 -0.50
C SER A 29 20.64 9.52 0.43
N GLY A 30 20.01 9.32 1.60
CA GLY A 30 19.74 10.35 2.59
C GLY A 30 18.47 11.16 2.30
N LYS A 31 17.50 10.56 1.59
CA LYS A 31 16.23 11.20 1.21
C LYS A 31 15.05 10.44 1.82
N ASN A 32 14.12 11.17 2.44
CA ASN A 32 12.89 10.55 2.95
C ASN A 32 12.00 10.11 1.77
N VAL A 33 11.11 9.15 2.00
CA VAL A 33 10.17 8.69 0.97
C VAL A 33 8.74 8.75 1.49
N VAL A 34 7.84 9.30 0.67
CA VAL A 34 6.39 9.11 0.84
C VAL A 34 5.91 8.33 -0.38
N ALA A 35 5.29 7.18 -0.16
CA ALA A 35 4.91 6.26 -1.23
C ALA A 35 3.43 5.92 -1.18
N THR A 36 2.83 5.78 -2.36
CA THR A 36 1.49 5.19 -2.56
C THR A 36 1.56 3.80 -3.19
N SER A 37 2.78 3.27 -3.31
CA SER A 37 3.08 2.01 -3.99
C SER A 37 3.32 0.90 -2.97
N ILE A 38 3.10 -0.36 -3.35
CA ILE A 38 3.23 -1.52 -2.44
C ILE A 38 2.26 -1.39 -1.25
N VAL A 39 0.97 -1.52 -1.54
CA VAL A 39 -0.14 -1.36 -0.58
C VAL A 39 0.04 -2.15 0.71
N ALA A 40 0.69 -3.32 0.63
CA ALA A 40 0.97 -4.18 1.77
C ALA A 40 1.82 -3.50 2.86
N LEU A 41 2.54 -2.41 2.56
CA LEU A 41 3.47 -1.75 3.49
C LEU A 41 2.88 -0.52 4.21
N THR A 42 1.59 -0.23 4.06
CA THR A 42 0.92 0.78 4.90
C THR A 42 0.94 0.43 6.38
N HIS A 43 0.99 -0.87 6.70
CA HIS A 43 1.21 -1.37 8.06
C HIS A 43 2.10 -2.62 8.04
N ALA A 44 3.00 -2.73 9.03
CA ALA A 44 3.83 -3.92 9.19
C ALA A 44 2.98 -5.10 9.70
N THR A 45 3.05 -6.23 9.03
CA THR A 45 2.33 -7.46 9.35
C THR A 45 3.28 -8.66 9.25
N PRO A 46 2.96 -9.83 9.83
CA PRO A 46 3.76 -11.04 9.64
C PRO A 46 3.91 -11.46 8.16
N MET A 47 3.02 -11.01 7.26
CA MET A 47 3.08 -11.33 5.84
C MET A 47 4.09 -10.47 5.06
N ASN A 48 4.51 -9.33 5.61
CA ASN A 48 5.43 -8.38 4.95
C ASN A 48 6.69 -8.07 5.77
N GLU A 49 6.93 -8.80 6.86
CA GLU A 49 8.00 -8.53 7.84
C GLU A 49 9.38 -8.42 7.18
N THR A 50 9.68 -9.25 6.17
CA THR A 50 10.94 -9.17 5.42
C THR A 50 11.09 -7.85 4.67
N MET A 51 10.03 -7.39 3.99
CA MET A 51 10.05 -6.12 3.26
C MET A 51 10.17 -4.93 4.22
N ALA A 52 9.47 -4.99 5.36
CA ALA A 52 9.57 -3.97 6.40
C ALA A 52 11.00 -3.91 6.98
N ALA A 53 11.62 -5.06 7.27
CA ALA A 53 13.00 -5.11 7.77
C ALA A 53 14.02 -4.56 6.77
N GLU A 54 13.83 -4.78 5.46
CA GLU A 54 14.67 -4.19 4.42
C GLU A 54 14.58 -2.65 4.41
N LEU A 55 13.37 -2.11 4.56
CA LEU A 55 13.12 -0.67 4.65
C LEU A 55 13.71 -0.05 5.91
N ASP A 56 13.55 -0.71 7.07
CA ASP A 56 14.14 -0.26 8.33
C ASP A 56 15.65 -0.18 8.21
N ALA A 57 16.27 -1.18 7.59
CA ALA A 57 17.70 -1.21 7.37
C ALA A 57 18.15 -0.09 6.41
N ALA A 58 17.39 0.19 5.35
CA ALA A 58 17.67 1.29 4.43
C ALA A 58 17.52 2.66 5.10
N CYS A 59 16.45 2.86 5.89
CA CYS A 59 16.23 4.06 6.69
C CYS A 59 17.38 4.29 7.68
N ALA A 60 17.83 3.24 8.37
CA ALA A 60 18.95 3.32 9.31
C ALA A 60 20.27 3.71 8.61
N ARG A 61 20.53 3.18 7.41
CA ARG A 61 21.73 3.53 6.62
C ARG A 61 21.69 4.98 6.12
N GLY A 62 20.53 5.44 5.66
CA GLY A 62 20.34 6.78 5.12
C GLY A 62 20.16 7.88 6.17
N GLY A 63 19.80 7.51 7.41
CA GLY A 63 19.31 8.47 8.40
C GLY A 63 17.96 9.09 7.99
N THR A 64 17.10 8.28 7.37
CA THR A 64 15.85 8.72 6.73
C THR A 64 14.62 8.03 7.30
N SER A 65 13.46 8.42 6.80
CA SER A 65 12.16 7.83 7.11
C SER A 65 11.37 7.52 5.83
N VAL A 66 10.44 6.58 5.95
CA VAL A 66 9.49 6.23 4.89
C VAL A 66 8.07 6.21 5.44
N LEU A 67 7.11 6.67 4.63
CA LEU A 67 5.68 6.57 4.89
C LEU A 67 4.98 5.98 3.67
N PHE A 68 4.26 4.88 3.87
CA PHE A 68 3.31 4.35 2.89
C PHE A 68 1.90 4.79 3.27
N SER A 69 1.19 5.43 2.34
CA SER A 69 -0.19 5.88 2.57
C SER A 69 -0.94 6.04 1.24
N GLY A 70 -2.23 6.31 1.32
CA GLY A 70 -3.14 6.38 0.19
C GLY A 70 -4.55 6.69 0.66
N ILE A 71 -5.50 6.74 -0.27
CA ILE A 71 -6.92 6.84 0.08
C ILE A 71 -7.35 5.53 0.76
N ASP A 72 -7.01 4.39 0.14
CA ASP A 72 -7.24 3.04 0.61
C ASP A 72 -6.09 2.15 0.09
N PRO A 73 -5.24 1.59 0.97
CA PRO A 73 -5.11 1.86 2.40
C PRO A 73 -4.38 3.17 2.71
N GLY A 74 -4.64 3.77 3.87
CA GLY A 74 -3.88 4.88 4.46
C GLY A 74 -4.73 5.97 5.14
N PHE A 75 -5.90 6.28 4.57
CA PHE A 75 -6.75 7.38 5.04
C PHE A 75 -8.19 6.98 5.30
N ALA A 76 -8.95 6.66 4.25
CA ALA A 76 -10.41 6.48 4.32
C ALA A 76 -10.80 5.30 5.22
N ILE A 77 -9.97 4.25 5.19
CA ILE A 77 -10.20 3.03 5.97
C ILE A 77 -9.34 2.92 7.24
N ASP A 78 -8.38 3.84 7.45
CA ASP A 78 -7.43 3.78 8.59
C ASP A 78 -7.50 5.04 9.46
N LEU A 79 -6.89 6.14 9.01
CA LEU A 79 -6.72 7.35 9.80
C LEU A 79 -8.05 8.04 10.09
N PHE A 80 -8.96 8.06 9.12
CA PHE A 80 -10.27 8.68 9.28
C PHE A 80 -11.13 7.96 10.33
N PRO A 81 -11.35 6.63 10.26
CA PRO A 81 -12.07 5.94 11.33
C PRO A 81 -11.34 6.02 12.67
N ALA A 82 -10.00 5.94 12.71
CA ALA A 82 -9.24 6.11 13.94
C ALA A 82 -9.47 7.48 14.62
N ALA A 83 -9.50 8.56 13.83
CA ALA A 83 -9.80 9.90 14.31
C ALA A 83 -11.23 10.00 14.90
N LEU A 84 -12.22 9.41 14.25
CA LEU A 84 -13.60 9.37 14.74
C LEU A 84 -13.73 8.58 16.05
N ILE A 85 -13.06 7.43 16.13
CA ILE A 85 -13.03 6.56 17.32
C ILE A 85 -12.40 7.30 18.51
N SER A 86 -11.36 8.11 18.29
CA SER A 86 -10.69 8.85 19.37
C SER A 86 -11.61 9.81 20.14
N ALA A 87 -12.73 10.23 19.55
CA ALA A 87 -13.72 11.11 20.16
C ALA A 87 -14.89 10.33 20.79
N ALA A 88 -14.94 9.01 20.65
CA ALA A 88 -16.01 8.18 21.17
C ALA A 88 -15.69 7.70 22.60
N HIS A 89 -16.69 7.73 23.48
CA HIS A 89 -16.57 7.14 24.81
C HIS A 89 -16.61 5.60 24.78
N LEU A 90 -17.39 5.03 23.86
CA LEU A 90 -17.55 3.60 23.64
C LEU A 90 -17.77 3.35 22.13
N VAL A 91 -17.18 2.29 21.60
CA VAL A 91 -17.34 1.87 20.20
C VAL A 91 -17.77 0.41 20.16
N ASP A 92 -19.00 0.16 19.72
CA ASP A 92 -19.53 -1.20 19.55
C ASP A 92 -19.16 -1.81 18.18
N THR A 93 -19.09 -1.00 17.13
CA THR A 93 -18.79 -1.45 15.76
C THR A 93 -18.22 -0.34 14.92
N VAL A 94 -17.19 -0.66 14.14
CA VAL A 94 -16.66 0.17 13.07
C VAL A 94 -16.93 -0.55 11.75
N ARG A 95 -17.53 0.15 10.78
CA ARG A 95 -17.76 -0.40 9.44
C ARG A 95 -17.37 0.64 8.41
N VAL A 96 -16.39 0.29 7.59
CA VAL A 96 -15.96 1.09 6.45
C VAL A 96 -16.26 0.31 5.17
N ARG A 97 -16.60 1.03 4.10
CA ARG A 97 -16.85 0.46 2.77
C ARG A 97 -16.31 1.41 1.73
N GLU A 98 -15.51 0.88 0.83
CA GLU A 98 -15.06 1.59 -0.35
C GLU A 98 -15.90 1.16 -1.57
N VAL A 99 -16.29 2.14 -2.39
CA VAL A 99 -16.97 1.92 -3.67
C VAL A 99 -16.33 2.85 -4.70
N LEU A 100 -15.64 2.28 -5.69
CA LEU A 100 -14.97 3.04 -6.73
C LEU A 100 -15.70 2.96 -8.07
N ASN A 101 -15.58 4.03 -8.84
CA ASN A 101 -15.93 4.05 -10.26
C ASN A 101 -14.67 3.84 -11.11
N TYR A 102 -14.58 2.69 -11.77
CA TYR A 102 -13.44 2.32 -12.62
C TYR A 102 -13.56 2.80 -14.08
N ALA A 103 -14.62 3.54 -14.45
CA ALA A 103 -14.88 3.94 -15.83
C ALA A 103 -13.75 4.79 -16.46
N THR A 104 -12.96 5.47 -15.65
CA THR A 104 -11.84 6.34 -16.10
C THR A 104 -10.50 5.92 -15.49
N TYR A 105 -10.39 4.69 -14.99
CA TYR A 105 -9.21 4.25 -14.27
C TYR A 105 -8.14 3.77 -15.25
N ASP A 106 -7.03 4.51 -15.35
CA ASP A 106 -5.98 4.29 -16.33
C ASP A 106 -4.92 3.29 -15.84
N GLN A 107 -5.38 2.08 -15.49
CA GLN A 107 -4.54 0.98 -15.02
C GLN A 107 -5.12 -0.36 -15.50
N ALA A 108 -4.89 -0.68 -16.77
CA ALA A 108 -5.44 -1.88 -17.42
C ALA A 108 -5.04 -3.17 -16.69
N GLU A 109 -3.80 -3.25 -16.22
CA GLU A 109 -3.27 -4.42 -15.49
C GLU A 109 -4.04 -4.65 -14.17
N ILE A 110 -4.33 -3.58 -13.42
CA ILE A 110 -5.15 -3.68 -12.20
C ILE A 110 -6.56 -4.15 -12.54
N LEU A 111 -7.20 -3.54 -13.54
CA LEU A 111 -8.59 -3.83 -13.88
C LEU A 111 -8.78 -5.26 -14.41
N PHE A 112 -7.94 -5.67 -15.35
CA PHE A 112 -8.16 -6.88 -16.11
C PHE A 112 -7.38 -8.06 -15.55
N ASP A 113 -6.13 -7.85 -15.10
CA ASP A 113 -5.25 -8.94 -14.66
C ASP A 113 -5.33 -9.20 -13.17
N ILE A 114 -5.46 -8.15 -12.36
CA ILE A 114 -5.64 -8.29 -10.91
C ILE A 114 -7.10 -8.54 -10.56
N MET A 115 -8.00 -7.63 -10.94
CA MET A 115 -9.42 -7.66 -10.55
C MET A 115 -10.29 -8.55 -11.44
N GLY A 116 -9.88 -8.83 -12.68
CA GLY A 116 -10.60 -9.72 -13.58
C GLY A 116 -11.81 -9.12 -14.30
N PHE A 117 -11.92 -7.80 -14.38
CA PHE A 117 -13.03 -7.17 -15.11
C PHE A 117 -13.10 -7.69 -16.56
N GLY A 118 -14.29 -8.02 -17.04
CA GLY A 118 -14.51 -8.50 -18.40
C GLY A 118 -14.02 -9.93 -18.69
N LYS A 119 -13.40 -10.64 -17.72
CA LYS A 119 -13.02 -12.06 -17.86
C LYS A 119 -14.22 -12.99 -17.54
N PRO A 120 -14.19 -14.26 -17.98
CA PRO A 120 -15.17 -15.28 -17.58
C PRO A 120 -15.27 -15.44 -16.05
N LEU A 121 -16.43 -15.90 -15.56
CA LEU A 121 -16.66 -16.08 -14.11
C LEU A 121 -15.77 -17.15 -13.46
N ASP A 122 -15.26 -18.07 -14.25
CA ASP A 122 -14.33 -19.13 -13.85
C ASP A 122 -12.86 -18.76 -14.10
N ALA A 123 -12.58 -17.51 -14.49
CA ALA A 123 -11.21 -17.05 -14.67
C ALA A 123 -10.47 -16.97 -13.33
N GLU A 124 -9.30 -17.59 -13.26
CA GLU A 124 -8.36 -17.41 -12.16
C GLU A 124 -7.63 -16.07 -12.35
N VAL A 125 -7.80 -15.15 -11.40
CA VAL A 125 -7.16 -13.83 -11.36
C VAL A 125 -6.43 -13.65 -10.05
N LEU A 126 -5.44 -12.75 -10.01
CA LEU A 126 -4.56 -12.58 -8.85
C LEU A 126 -5.34 -12.34 -7.56
N LEU A 127 -6.43 -11.57 -7.63
CA LEU A 127 -7.26 -11.25 -6.46
C LEU A 127 -7.92 -12.47 -5.82
N PHE A 128 -8.14 -13.55 -6.56
CA PHE A 128 -8.78 -14.77 -6.06
C PHE A 128 -7.80 -15.78 -5.47
N PHE A 129 -6.49 -15.56 -5.61
CA PHE A 129 -5.53 -16.44 -4.97
C PHE A 129 -5.63 -16.35 -3.44
N PRO A 130 -5.56 -17.49 -2.72
CA PRO A 130 -5.61 -17.49 -1.26
C PRO A 130 -4.57 -16.53 -0.66
N GLY A 131 -5.04 -15.63 0.21
CA GLY A 131 -4.19 -14.66 0.89
C GLY A 131 -3.89 -13.38 0.10
N ALA A 132 -4.27 -13.27 -1.19
CA ALA A 132 -4.01 -12.06 -1.98
C ALA A 132 -4.69 -10.81 -1.37
N LEU A 133 -5.96 -10.94 -0.97
CA LEU A 133 -6.69 -9.87 -0.29
C LEU A 133 -6.07 -9.52 1.07
N SER A 134 -5.64 -10.52 1.86
CA SER A 134 -4.99 -10.29 3.15
C SER A 134 -3.60 -9.65 2.99
N PHE A 135 -2.88 -9.98 1.92
CA PHE A 135 -1.60 -9.33 1.62
C PHE A 135 -1.81 -7.86 1.21
N GLY A 136 -2.79 -7.58 0.35
CA GLY A 136 -3.04 -6.23 -0.16
C GLY A 136 -3.70 -5.29 0.86
N TRP A 137 -4.68 -5.78 1.61
CA TRP A 137 -5.55 -4.99 2.50
C TRP A 137 -5.62 -5.52 3.94
N GLY A 138 -4.87 -6.55 4.32
CA GLY A 138 -4.95 -7.10 5.69
C GLY A 138 -4.22 -6.27 6.76
N GLY A 139 -3.53 -5.19 6.36
CA GLY A 139 -2.88 -4.25 7.26
C GLY A 139 -3.80 -3.17 7.85
N VAL A 140 -5.09 -3.21 7.52
CA VAL A 140 -6.12 -2.23 7.94
C VAL A 140 -7.05 -2.77 9.02
#